data_AF-A0A2E8MJD9-F1
#
_entry.id   AF-A0A2E8MJD9-F1
#
_cell.length_a   1.000
_cell.length_b   1.000
_cell.length_c   1.000
_cell.angle_alpha   90.00
_cell.angle_beta   90.00
_cell.angle_gamma   90.00
#
_symmetry.space_group_name_H-M   'P 1'
#
loop_
_entity.id
_entity.type
_entity.pdbx_description
1 polymer ?
#
loop_
_entity_poly.entity_id
_entity_poly.type
_entity_poly.pdbx_seq_one_letter_code
_entity_poly.pdbx_strand_id
1 'polypeptide(L)'
;MPIRRLEGEVIRDQLLAISGRIDKQQFGKGPMVHITPFMRTNRSPGGSGPMDGAGRRSIYVEVRRNHLEPMLTAFDKPTPFTTIGRRVVSNSPAQPLIMLNNEFVHQQAALWADRLLKSGIASAGVGKLVSLAYQQAFGREPEPWEYGVAVEFIEQQSSANGGDSLRQPLTDLCHTLFNVKEFVFVN
;
A
#
# COMPACT_ATOMS: atom_id res chain seq x y z
N MET A 1 -24.91 -3.62 -3.94
CA MET A 1 -24.16 -4.89 -3.94
C MET A 1 -23.58 -5.08 -2.53
N PRO A 2 -23.28 -6.30 -2.07
CA PRO A 2 -22.74 -6.52 -0.74
C PRO A 2 -21.27 -6.08 -0.66
N ILE A 3 -20.89 -5.41 0.42
CA ILE A 3 -19.50 -5.03 0.72
C ILE A 3 -18.59 -6.26 0.62
N ARG A 4 -17.54 -6.16 -0.19
CA ARG A 4 -16.58 -7.24 -0.43
C ARG A 4 -15.17 -6.82 0.01
N ARG A 5 -14.54 -7.65 0.86
CA ARG A 5 -13.13 -7.49 1.24
C ARG A 5 -12.21 -7.90 0.08
N LEU A 6 -11.21 -7.08 -0.20
CA LEU A 6 -10.17 -7.36 -1.18
C LEU A 6 -9.20 -8.44 -0.69
N GLU A 7 -8.69 -9.24 -1.63
CA GLU A 7 -7.64 -10.23 -1.36
C GLU A 7 -6.29 -9.54 -1.18
N GLY A 8 -5.37 -10.15 -0.42
CA GLY A 8 -4.05 -9.58 -0.13
C GLY A 8 -3.25 -9.20 -1.39
N GLU A 9 -3.33 -10.00 -2.44
CA GLU A 9 -2.68 -9.70 -3.71
C GLU A 9 -3.21 -8.41 -4.35
N VAL A 10 -4.51 -8.16 -4.26
CA VAL A 10 -5.15 -6.96 -4.81
C VAL A 10 -4.77 -5.74 -3.98
N ILE A 11 -4.77 -5.84 -2.65
CA ILE A 11 -4.37 -4.76 -1.74
C ILE A 11 -2.92 -4.35 -2.02
N ARG A 12 -2.01 -5.33 -2.10
CA ARG A 12 -0.59 -5.06 -2.40
C ARG A 12 -0.40 -4.47 -3.81
N ASP A 13 -1.10 -5.00 -4.82
CA ASP A 13 -1.02 -4.49 -6.19
C ASP A 13 -1.61 -3.07 -6.30
N GLN A 14 -2.64 -2.73 -5.51
CA GLN A 14 -3.23 -1.39 -5.44
C GLN A 14 -2.25 -0.36 -4.84
N LEU A 15 -1.52 -0.73 -3.77
CA LEU A 15 -0.44 0.09 -3.23
C LEU A 15 0.62 0.42 -4.29
N LEU A 16 1.05 -0.58 -5.07
CA LEU A 16 2.00 -0.40 -6.17
C LEU A 16 1.42 0.45 -7.31
N ALA A 17 0.14 0.26 -7.63
CA ALA A 17 -0.49 0.98 -8.74
C ALA A 17 -0.61 2.48 -8.45
N ILE A 18 -1.05 2.83 -7.24
CA ILE A 18 -1.27 4.20 -6.81
C ILE A 18 0.07 4.92 -6.64
N SER A 19 1.06 4.27 -6.01
CA SER A 19 2.42 4.82 -5.89
C SER A 19 3.14 4.96 -7.23
N GLY A 20 2.62 4.37 -8.31
CA GLY A 20 3.23 4.36 -9.63
C GLY A 20 4.37 3.35 -9.79
N ARG A 21 4.52 2.41 -8.85
CA ARG A 21 5.54 1.36 -8.89
C ARG A 21 5.11 0.10 -9.64
N ILE A 22 3.82 -0.07 -9.95
CA ILE A 22 3.34 -1.32 -10.55
C ILE A 22 3.97 -1.57 -11.93
N ASP A 23 4.64 -2.73 -12.04
CA ASP A 23 5.06 -3.31 -13.30
C ASP A 23 3.95 -4.24 -13.82
N LYS A 24 3.45 -3.91 -15.03
CA LYS A 24 2.37 -4.63 -15.71
C LYS A 24 2.88 -5.73 -16.64
N GLN A 25 4.19 -5.96 -16.74
CA GLN A 25 4.75 -7.03 -17.56
C GLN A 25 4.08 -8.37 -17.21
N GLN A 26 3.67 -9.11 -18.23
CA GLN A 26 3.07 -10.43 -18.06
C GLN A 26 4.13 -11.53 -18.25
N PHE A 27 3.93 -12.65 -17.55
CA PHE A 27 4.82 -13.82 -17.61
C PHE A 27 6.26 -13.51 -17.19
N GLY A 28 7.17 -14.46 -17.44
CA GLY A 28 8.58 -14.37 -17.06
C GLY A 28 8.86 -14.79 -15.62
N LYS A 29 10.15 -14.90 -15.28
CA LYS A 29 10.58 -15.28 -13.94
C LYS A 29 10.25 -14.16 -12.95
N GLY A 30 9.56 -14.54 -11.88
CA GLY A 30 9.24 -13.68 -10.76
C GLY A 30 10.46 -13.20 -9.97
N PRO A 31 10.36 -12.05 -9.28
CA PRO A 31 11.35 -11.66 -8.30
C PRO A 31 11.32 -12.65 -7.13
N MET A 32 12.47 -12.81 -6.47
CA MET A 32 12.49 -13.55 -5.22
C MET A 32 11.59 -12.86 -4.18
N VAL A 33 11.07 -13.62 -3.23
CA VAL A 33 10.38 -13.03 -2.08
C VAL A 33 11.38 -12.24 -1.24
N HIS A 34 10.94 -11.11 -0.69
CA HIS A 34 11.74 -10.35 0.25
C HIS A 34 11.79 -11.09 1.60
N ILE A 35 13.00 -11.43 2.05
CA ILE A 35 13.23 -12.05 3.36
C ILE A 35 13.64 -10.95 4.33
N THR A 36 12.74 -10.61 5.24
CA THR A 36 12.99 -9.61 6.29
C THR A 36 14.04 -10.12 7.29
N PRO A 37 14.71 -9.21 8.04
CA PRO A 37 15.66 -9.61 9.08
C PRO A 37 15.07 -10.60 10.11
N PHE A 38 13.79 -10.42 10.48
CA PHE A 38 13.09 -11.28 11.43
C PHE A 38 12.78 -12.69 10.92
N MET A 39 12.74 -12.88 9.59
CA MET A 39 12.53 -14.19 8.96
C MET A 39 13.85 -14.96 8.73
N ARG A 40 15.00 -14.32 8.97
CA ARG A 40 16.30 -14.96 8.76
C ARG A 40 16.65 -15.90 9.91
N THR A 41 17.01 -17.12 9.55
CA THR A 41 17.51 -18.16 10.45
C THR A 41 18.74 -18.81 9.81
N ASN A 42 19.47 -19.63 10.57
CA ASN A 42 20.61 -20.40 10.04
C ASN A 42 20.22 -21.36 8.91
N ARG A 43 18.92 -21.62 8.69
CA ARG A 43 18.40 -22.48 7.61
C ARG A 43 17.69 -21.69 6.50
N SER A 44 17.76 -20.36 6.52
CA SER A 44 17.13 -19.55 5.48
C SER A 44 17.82 -19.77 4.13
N PRO A 45 17.06 -19.89 3.03
CA PRO A 45 17.63 -20.01 1.70
C PRO A 45 18.42 -18.75 1.34
N GLY A 46 19.42 -18.91 0.46
CA GLY A 46 20.19 -17.80 -0.08
C GLY A 46 19.33 -16.80 -0.87
N GLY A 47 19.83 -15.57 -0.96
CA GLY A 47 19.17 -14.47 -1.68
C GLY A 47 17.98 -13.83 -0.95
N SER A 48 17.63 -12.63 -1.35
CA SER A 48 16.42 -11.92 -0.95
C SER A 48 16.00 -11.03 -2.10
N GLY A 49 14.70 -10.98 -2.39
CA GLY A 49 14.18 -10.04 -3.37
C GLY A 49 14.12 -8.61 -2.82
N PRO A 50 13.89 -7.63 -3.71
CA PRO A 50 13.53 -6.28 -3.30
C PRO A 50 12.20 -6.29 -2.53
N MET A 51 12.06 -5.39 -1.56
CA MET A 51 10.89 -5.34 -0.67
C MET A 51 9.57 -5.11 -1.44
N ASP A 52 9.58 -4.24 -2.45
CA ASP A 52 8.43 -3.99 -3.33
C ASP A 52 8.25 -5.05 -4.43
N GLY A 53 9.05 -6.13 -4.42
CA GLY A 53 9.05 -7.14 -5.47
C GLY A 53 9.41 -6.56 -6.84
N ALA A 54 10.22 -5.50 -6.90
CA ALA A 54 10.55 -4.77 -8.13
C ALA A 54 9.30 -4.22 -8.84
N GLY A 55 8.25 -3.91 -8.08
CA GLY A 55 6.97 -3.46 -8.63
C GLY A 55 6.13 -4.55 -9.28
N ARG A 56 6.61 -5.80 -9.33
CA ARG A 56 5.88 -6.90 -9.95
C ARG A 56 4.57 -7.18 -9.22
N ARG A 57 3.53 -7.48 -10.00
CA ARG A 57 2.25 -7.96 -9.48
C ARG A 57 2.47 -9.15 -8.56
N SER A 58 1.70 -9.19 -7.49
CA SER A 58 1.84 -10.13 -6.37
C SER A 58 1.73 -11.60 -6.80
N ILE A 59 0.99 -11.86 -7.88
CA ILE A 59 0.85 -13.20 -8.48
C ILE A 59 2.15 -13.74 -9.11
N TYR A 60 3.11 -12.86 -9.42
CA TYR A 60 4.40 -13.24 -9.99
C TYR A 60 5.52 -13.30 -8.95
N VAL A 61 5.28 -12.90 -7.70
CA VAL A 61 6.30 -12.96 -6.64
C VAL A 61 6.55 -14.41 -6.27
N GLU A 62 7.82 -14.81 -6.16
CA GLU A 62 8.21 -16.16 -5.76
C GLU A 62 7.53 -16.57 -4.44
N VAL A 63 7.04 -17.80 -4.37
CA VAL A 63 6.50 -18.37 -3.12
C VAL A 63 7.53 -19.33 -2.53
N ARG A 64 8.15 -18.94 -1.42
CA ARG A 64 9.03 -19.82 -0.63
C ARG A 64 8.26 -20.37 0.55
N ARG A 65 8.14 -21.70 0.63
CA ARG A 65 7.33 -22.42 1.62
C ARG A 65 7.50 -21.92 3.06
N ASN A 66 8.73 -21.65 3.49
CA ASN A 66 9.04 -21.21 4.87
C ASN A 66 9.32 -19.70 4.99
N HIS A 67 9.16 -18.94 3.90
CA HIS A 67 9.46 -17.51 3.82
C HIS A 67 8.38 -16.82 2.98
N LEU A 68 7.13 -16.88 3.45
CA LEU A 68 5.99 -16.22 2.80
C LEU A 68 6.07 -14.70 2.99
N GLU A 69 5.55 -13.95 2.04
CA GLU A 69 5.50 -12.49 2.15
C GLU A 69 4.52 -12.09 3.29
N PRO A 70 4.95 -11.28 4.27
CA PRO A 70 4.16 -10.98 5.47
C PRO A 70 2.83 -10.28 5.21
N MET A 71 2.78 -9.29 4.30
CA MET A 71 1.54 -8.57 3.99
C MET A 71 0.49 -9.49 3.37
N LEU A 72 0.87 -10.28 2.38
CA LEU A 72 0.01 -11.26 1.73
C LEU A 72 -0.49 -12.30 2.75
N THR A 73 0.38 -12.74 3.66
CA THR A 73 0.00 -13.68 4.73
C THR A 73 -1.00 -13.06 5.71
N ALA A 74 -0.81 -11.81 6.11
CA ALA A 74 -1.74 -11.10 6.99
C ALA A 74 -3.12 -10.90 6.35
N PHE A 75 -3.18 -10.73 5.03
CA PHE A 75 -4.41 -10.66 4.24
C PHE A 75 -4.85 -12.01 3.66
N ASP A 76 -4.69 -13.07 4.44
CA ASP A 76 -5.25 -14.41 4.20
C ASP A 76 -4.83 -15.07 2.87
N LYS A 77 -3.66 -14.73 2.31
CA LYS A 77 -3.14 -15.44 1.14
C LYS A 77 -3.01 -16.95 1.45
N PRO A 78 -3.56 -17.83 0.60
CA PRO A 78 -3.41 -19.27 0.73
C PRO A 78 -1.96 -19.71 0.93
N THR A 79 -1.71 -20.52 1.96
CA THR A 79 -0.37 -21.05 2.23
C THR A 79 -0.12 -22.30 1.37
N PRO A 80 1.11 -22.52 0.86
CA PRO A 80 1.43 -23.63 -0.03
C PRO A 80 1.66 -24.97 0.70
N PHE A 81 1.07 -25.13 1.90
CA PHE A 81 1.19 -26.36 2.71
C PHE A 81 0.04 -27.34 2.48
N THR A 82 -1.10 -26.85 2.00
CA THR A 82 -2.30 -27.64 1.80
C THR A 82 -3.17 -27.02 0.70
N THR A 83 -4.12 -27.79 0.20
CA THR A 83 -5.15 -27.30 -0.73
C THR A 83 -6.22 -26.51 0.01
N ILE A 84 -6.64 -25.37 -0.56
CA ILE A 84 -7.70 -24.52 0.00
C ILE A 84 -8.82 -24.41 -1.02
N GLY A 85 -10.01 -24.93 -0.68
CA GLY A 85 -11.20 -24.90 -1.55
C GLY A 85 -11.92 -23.56 -1.58
N ARG A 86 -11.79 -22.75 -0.53
CA ARG A 86 -12.35 -21.39 -0.43
C ARG A 86 -11.41 -20.53 0.40
N ARG A 87 -11.08 -19.34 -0.11
CA ARG A 87 -10.26 -18.36 0.62
C ARG A 87 -11.00 -17.91 1.89
N VAL A 88 -10.26 -17.90 3.00
CA VAL A 88 -10.75 -17.34 4.26
C VAL A 88 -10.69 -15.82 4.15
N VAL A 89 -11.66 -15.14 4.74
CA VAL A 89 -11.67 -13.69 4.88
C VAL A 89 -11.74 -13.41 6.37
N SER A 90 -10.60 -13.09 6.97
CA SER A 90 -10.50 -12.77 8.39
C SER A 90 -10.64 -11.26 8.62
N ASN A 91 -11.01 -10.89 9.85
CA ASN A 91 -11.02 -9.52 10.33
C ASN A 91 -10.09 -9.40 11.54
N SER A 92 -8.83 -9.79 11.33
CA SER A 92 -7.82 -9.83 12.38
C SER A 92 -7.23 -8.44 12.62
N PRO A 93 -6.96 -8.03 13.88
CA PRO A 93 -6.23 -6.79 14.18
C PRO A 93 -4.85 -6.70 13.52
N ALA A 94 -4.24 -7.84 13.14
CA ALA A 94 -2.97 -7.86 12.43
C ALA A 94 -3.02 -7.18 11.05
N GLN A 95 -4.19 -7.13 10.41
CA GLN A 95 -4.38 -6.57 9.07
C GLN A 95 -4.25 -5.03 9.03
N PRO A 96 -4.98 -4.25 9.85
CA PRO A 96 -4.71 -2.81 9.94
C PRO A 96 -3.33 -2.53 10.52
N LEU A 97 -2.84 -3.36 11.46
CA LEU A 97 -1.52 -3.15 12.05
C LEU A 97 -0.38 -3.31 11.02
N ILE A 98 -0.49 -4.25 10.08
CA ILE A 98 0.51 -4.39 9.03
C ILE A 98 0.45 -3.23 8.03
N MET A 99 -0.74 -2.68 7.73
CA MET A 99 -0.86 -1.50 6.89
C MET A 99 -0.23 -0.26 7.55
N LEU A 100 -0.39 -0.14 8.87
CA LEU A 100 0.14 0.98 9.63
C LEU A 100 1.67 0.93 9.76
N ASN A 101 2.28 -0.25 9.92
CA ASN A 101 3.69 -0.38 10.34
C ASN A 101 4.64 -0.94 9.27
N ASN A 102 4.13 -1.48 8.15
CA ASN A 102 5.00 -2.13 7.18
C ASN A 102 5.81 -1.10 6.38
N GLU A 103 7.13 -1.25 6.37
CA GLU A 103 8.06 -0.37 5.64
C GLU A 103 7.72 -0.26 4.15
N PHE A 104 7.23 -1.34 3.52
CA PHE A 104 6.73 -1.30 2.16
C PHE A 104 5.61 -0.27 1.96
N VAL A 105 4.66 -0.20 2.90
CA VAL A 105 3.52 0.74 2.83
C VAL A 105 4.01 2.18 2.99
N HIS A 106 4.91 2.43 3.96
CA HIS A 106 5.52 3.75 4.13
C HIS A 106 6.28 4.20 2.88
N GLN A 107 7.06 3.31 2.26
CA GLN A 107 7.75 3.62 1.01
C GLN A 107 6.77 3.91 -0.13
N GLN A 108 5.68 3.15 -0.26
CA GLN A 108 4.66 3.42 -1.27
C GLN A 108 3.95 4.77 -1.03
N ALA A 109 3.70 5.14 0.22
CA ALA A 109 3.09 6.41 0.57
C ALA A 109 4.00 7.59 0.20
N ALA A 110 5.30 7.49 0.49
CA ALA A 110 6.28 8.52 0.12
C ALA A 110 6.40 8.68 -1.40
N LEU A 111 6.45 7.57 -2.14
CA LEU A 111 6.48 7.59 -3.61
C LEU A 111 5.21 8.18 -4.20
N TRP A 112 4.05 7.89 -3.60
CA TRP A 112 2.79 8.48 -4.00
C TRP A 112 2.75 9.99 -3.76
N ALA A 113 3.19 10.46 -2.59
CA ALA A 113 3.32 11.88 -2.29
C ALA A 113 4.25 12.61 -3.27
N ASP A 114 5.41 12.03 -3.59
CA ASP A 114 6.33 12.57 -4.59
C ASP A 114 5.68 12.69 -5.98
N ARG A 115 4.83 11.72 -6.33
CA ARG A 115 4.08 11.74 -7.59
C ARG A 115 2.98 12.80 -7.58
N LEU A 116 2.28 13.00 -6.47
CA LEU A 116 1.30 14.08 -6.30
C LEU A 116 1.98 15.44 -6.45
N LEU A 117 3.15 15.65 -5.83
CA LEU A 117 3.91 16.90 -5.97
C LEU A 117 4.41 17.15 -7.40
N LYS A 118 4.72 16.09 -8.15
CA LYS A 118 5.12 16.17 -9.57
C LYS A 118 3.92 16.23 -10.52
N SER A 119 2.71 16.00 -10.03
CA SER A 119 1.52 16.25 -10.83
C SER A 119 1.39 17.77 -10.97
N GLY A 120 1.38 18.29 -12.20
CA GLY A 120 1.42 19.73 -12.49
C GLY A 120 0.28 20.58 -11.91
N ILE A 121 -0.55 20.00 -11.03
CA ILE A 121 -1.57 20.64 -10.21
C ILE A 121 -1.06 21.02 -8.81
N ALA A 122 0.18 20.69 -8.43
CA ALA A 122 0.72 21.11 -7.13
C ALA A 122 0.73 22.65 -6.97
N SER A 123 0.93 23.38 -8.07
CA SER A 123 0.80 24.84 -8.13
C SER A 123 -0.63 25.36 -7.96
N ALA A 124 -1.64 24.49 -8.14
CA ALA A 124 -3.06 24.83 -7.94
C ALA A 124 -3.50 24.73 -6.47
N GLY A 125 -2.60 24.33 -5.57
CA GLY A 125 -2.81 24.34 -4.12
C GLY A 125 -3.15 22.98 -3.50
N VAL A 126 -3.06 22.93 -2.17
CA VAL A 126 -3.23 21.70 -1.34
C VAL A 126 -4.58 21.02 -1.61
N GLY A 127 -5.66 21.78 -1.73
CA GLY A 127 -6.99 21.22 -1.98
C GLY A 127 -7.08 20.38 -3.25
N LYS A 128 -6.38 20.76 -4.33
CA LYS A 128 -6.36 19.98 -5.57
C LYS A 128 -5.54 18.69 -5.43
N LEU A 129 -4.49 18.71 -4.62
CA LEU A 129 -3.73 17.50 -4.28
C LEU A 129 -4.56 16.53 -3.45
N VAL A 130 -5.37 17.03 -2.50
CA VAL A 130 -6.31 16.22 -1.72
C VAL A 130 -7.35 15.56 -2.65
N SER A 131 -8.04 16.32 -3.49
CA SER A 131 -8.99 15.76 -4.47
C SER A 131 -8.33 14.70 -5.36
N LEU A 132 -7.13 14.97 -5.90
CA LEU A 132 -6.42 14.00 -6.72
C LEU A 132 -6.06 12.72 -5.94
N ALA A 133 -5.66 12.84 -4.67
CA ALA A 133 -5.34 11.70 -3.84
C ALA A 133 -6.57 10.80 -3.60
N TYR A 134 -7.73 11.39 -3.30
CA TYR A 134 -9.00 10.66 -3.16
C TYR A 134 -9.43 9.99 -4.47
N GLN A 135 -9.33 10.69 -5.60
CA GLN A 135 -9.62 10.10 -6.91
C GLN A 135 -8.73 8.91 -7.22
N GLN A 136 -7.43 9.00 -6.93
CA GLN A 136 -6.47 7.92 -7.18
C GLN A 136 -6.66 6.73 -6.23
N ALA A 137 -7.00 6.97 -4.95
CA ALA A 137 -7.18 5.92 -3.97
C ALA A 137 -8.52 5.21 -4.06
N PHE A 138 -9.60 5.97 -4.24
CA PHE A 138 -10.98 5.50 -4.08
C PHE A 138 -11.84 5.68 -5.34
N GLY A 139 -11.35 6.37 -6.36
CA GLY A 139 -12.11 6.59 -7.61
C GLY A 139 -13.27 7.57 -7.47
N ARG A 140 -13.28 8.42 -6.43
CA ARG A 140 -14.29 9.45 -6.17
C ARG A 140 -13.67 10.74 -5.64
N GLU A 141 -14.44 11.82 -5.66
CA GLU A 141 -14.09 13.04 -4.90
C GLU A 141 -14.26 12.80 -3.39
N PRO A 142 -13.48 13.50 -2.54
CA PRO A 142 -13.73 13.53 -1.11
C PRO A 142 -15.09 14.18 -0.82
N GLU A 143 -15.79 13.68 0.18
CA GLU A 143 -16.94 14.39 0.72
C GLU A 143 -16.52 15.72 1.35
N PRO A 144 -17.41 16.73 1.48
CA PRO A 144 -17.04 18.05 1.98
C PRO A 144 -16.34 18.02 3.36
N TRP A 145 -16.73 17.10 4.25
CA TRP A 145 -16.10 16.94 5.55
C TRP A 145 -14.73 16.23 5.46
N GLU A 146 -14.59 15.22 4.58
CA GLU A 146 -13.31 14.54 4.31
C GLU A 146 -12.29 15.51 3.75
N TYR A 147 -12.72 16.37 2.82
CA TYR A 147 -11.91 17.43 2.24
C TYR A 147 -11.41 18.40 3.31
N GLY A 148 -12.32 18.91 4.16
CA GLY A 148 -11.96 19.83 5.23
C GLY A 148 -10.92 19.26 6.19
N VAL A 149 -11.15 18.02 6.67
CA VAL A 149 -10.24 17.33 7.59
C VAL A 149 -8.89 17.04 6.92
N ALA A 150 -8.86 16.63 5.66
CA ALA A 150 -7.61 16.32 4.96
C ALA A 150 -6.75 17.57 4.70
N VAL A 151 -7.37 18.70 4.35
CA VAL A 151 -6.65 19.97 4.19
C VAL A 151 -6.11 20.45 5.54
N GLU A 152 -6.94 20.45 6.59
CA GLU A 152 -6.52 20.83 7.94
C GLU A 152 -5.36 19.94 8.43
N PHE A 153 -5.44 18.63 8.20
CA PHE A 153 -4.37 17.68 8.55
C PHE A 153 -3.03 18.05 7.87
N ILE A 154 -3.04 18.38 6.58
CA ILE A 154 -1.83 18.80 5.86
C ILE A 154 -1.26 20.09 6.44
N GLU A 155 -2.11 21.07 6.75
CA GLU A 155 -1.69 22.36 7.32
C GLU A 155 -1.07 22.19 8.70
N GLN A 156 -1.69 21.37 9.55
CA GLN A 156 -1.16 21.01 10.88
C GLN A 156 0.19 20.30 10.76
N GLN A 157 0.32 19.31 9.87
CA GLN A 157 1.59 18.62 9.66
C GLN A 157 2.66 19.51 9.02
N SER A 158 2.28 20.42 8.13
CA SER A 158 3.22 21.38 7.57
C SER A 158 3.79 22.28 8.67
N SER A 159 2.92 22.76 9.56
CA SER A 159 3.29 23.63 10.69
C SER A 159 4.20 22.91 11.69
N ALA A 160 3.91 21.65 12.01
CA ALA A 160 4.73 20.83 12.90
C ALA A 160 6.13 20.54 12.32
N ASN A 161 6.27 20.48 10.99
CA ASN A 161 7.52 20.18 10.29
C ASN A 161 8.28 21.43 9.78
N GLY A 162 7.93 22.64 10.26
CA GLY A 162 8.65 23.87 9.92
C GLY A 162 8.18 24.59 8.66
N GLY A 163 7.11 24.14 8.00
CA GLY A 163 6.37 24.88 6.96
C GLY A 163 6.99 24.91 5.56
N ASP A 164 8.24 24.47 5.39
CA ASP A 164 8.99 24.65 4.13
C ASP A 164 8.68 23.62 3.04
N SER A 165 8.06 22.48 3.39
CA SER A 165 7.85 21.38 2.44
C SER A 165 6.53 20.63 2.64
N LEU A 166 5.77 20.49 1.56
CA LEU A 166 4.55 19.69 1.51
C LEU A 166 4.82 18.18 1.39
N ARG A 167 6.08 17.75 1.19
CA ARG A 167 6.40 16.35 0.94
C ARG A 167 6.04 15.44 2.12
N GLN A 168 6.45 15.82 3.33
CA GLN A 168 6.17 15.01 4.53
C GLN A 168 4.67 15.00 4.88
N PRO A 169 3.97 16.16 4.95
CA PRO A 169 2.52 16.18 5.17
C PRO A 169 1.73 15.34 4.17
N LEU A 170 2.09 15.38 2.88
CA LEU A 170 1.45 14.56 1.85
C LEU A 170 1.78 13.08 2.02
N THR A 171 3.00 12.73 2.44
CA THR A 171 3.38 11.34 2.74
C THR A 171 2.50 10.78 3.85
N ASP A 172 2.27 11.56 4.90
CA ASP A 172 1.44 11.17 6.03
C ASP A 172 -0.05 11.06 5.63
N LEU A 173 -0.55 11.97 4.78
CA LEU A 173 -1.90 11.85 4.21
C LEU A 173 -2.01 10.57 3.37
N CYS A 174 -1.06 10.31 2.47
CA CYS A 174 -1.04 9.12 1.62
C CYS A 174 -1.06 7.83 2.46
N HIS A 175 -0.26 7.78 3.53
CA HIS A 175 -0.25 6.66 4.46
C HIS A 175 -1.60 6.51 5.20
N THR A 176 -2.22 7.63 5.60
CA THR A 176 -3.55 7.63 6.21
C THR A 176 -4.60 7.06 5.27
N LEU A 177 -4.62 7.48 4.00
CA LEU A 177 -5.56 7.00 2.99
C LEU A 177 -5.43 5.49 2.70
N PHE A 178 -4.21 4.94 2.75
CA PHE A 178 -3.99 3.48 2.68
C PHE A 178 -4.59 2.71 3.86
N ASN A 179 -4.82 3.36 5.00
CA ASN A 179 -5.37 2.76 6.21
C ASN A 179 -6.90 2.98 6.35
N VAL A 180 -7.53 3.72 5.44
CA VAL A 180 -9.00 3.87 5.41
C VAL A 180 -9.64 2.56 4.95
N LYS A 181 -10.80 2.21 5.53
CA LYS A 181 -11.51 0.96 5.20
C LYS A 181 -11.82 0.83 3.70
N GLU A 182 -12.20 1.93 3.04
CA GLU A 182 -12.48 1.98 1.61
C GLU A 182 -11.29 1.52 0.75
N PHE A 183 -10.06 1.56 1.27
CA PHE A 183 -8.89 1.04 0.55
C PHE A 183 -8.89 -0.50 0.42
N VAL A 184 -9.49 -1.22 1.38
CA VAL A 184 -9.46 -2.70 1.44
C VAL A 184 -10.83 -3.34 1.21
N PHE A 185 -11.88 -2.53 1.01
CA PHE A 185 -13.25 -2.97 0.75
C PHE A 185 -13.81 -2.29 -0.49
N VAL A 186 -14.62 -3.02 -1.27
CA VAL A 186 -15.34 -2.49 -2.43
C VAL A 186 -16.82 -2.84 -2.33
N ASN A 187 -17.68 -1.91 -2.76
CA ASN A 187 -19.14 -2.03 -2.76
C ASN A 187 -19.70 -2.65 -4.03
#